data_AF-E1QFX0-F1
#
_entry.id   AF-E1QFX0-F1
#
_cell.length_a   1.000
_cell.length_b   1.000
_cell.length_c   1.000
_cell.angle_alpha   90.00
_cell.angle_beta   90.00
_cell.angle_gamma   90.00
#
_symmetry.space_group_name_H-M   'P 1'
#
loop_
_entity.id
_entity.type
_entity.pdbx_description
1 polymer ?
#
loop_
_entity_poly.entity_id
_entity_poly.type
_entity_poly.pdbx_seq_one_letter_code
_entity_poly.pdbx_strand_id
1 'polypeptide(L)'
;MDRRQLFRQAAADMLALDLAGRPRARRAGVAEAVRPEDHAGQVAPETAQALRVLARAVVDAVLATPRQGLDAAEAARIIEAAAREHLPTQAGPAQAWRAKLAGRIPTLLDLPRLAELAASGLCLPPLAVVRQTAADVAMVGGRSPEFAELLAKVERLAGIDLPVALEGETGTGKELIARRLHQLSPRRQGPFLAVNCAAVPEALVESELFGHEKGAFTGADKPRLGHMRAAKGGTLFLDEINEASPVFQRKLLRALDQMAVLPLGASRTEALDFRLITASSENLAQAVEDGRFSRPLFYRLQVLWLELPPLRRRLEDLPALIEHFRGQACLAAKCTRRLGPEALAALLAHDWPGNVRQLRNVVMRAVALAPRFEIGLDDLPPDLRPARAPRQAAGLQRRLSQLGGSLAAKAPVLATLLHARRGDFLFNKDLREALDVSDSTAKGLLRELAEAGLVQASGQRGGRRYLVDFSEDKEE
;
A
#
# COMPACT_ATOMS: atom_id res chain seq x y z
N MET A 1 -15.93 -20.17 -2.16
CA MET A 1 -15.77 -20.76 -3.52
C MET A 1 -16.74 -20.01 -4.45
N ASP A 2 -16.27 -19.01 -5.20
CA ASP A 2 -17.08 -17.88 -5.72
C ASP A 2 -16.28 -17.13 -6.81
N ARG A 3 -16.74 -16.99 -8.06
CA ARG A 3 -15.76 -17.34 -9.11
C ARG A 3 -15.84 -16.64 -10.45
N ARG A 4 -15.51 -15.36 -10.54
CA ARG A 4 -14.99 -14.81 -11.83
C ARG A 4 -13.55 -14.35 -11.79
N GLN A 5 -13.04 -13.79 -10.69
CA GLN A 5 -11.59 -13.76 -10.47
C GLN A 5 -11.10 -15.12 -9.96
N LEU A 6 -11.91 -15.95 -9.30
CA LEU A 6 -11.63 -17.39 -9.14
C LEU A 6 -11.86 -18.22 -10.42
N PHE A 7 -12.27 -17.59 -11.55
CA PHE A 7 -12.35 -18.21 -12.87
C PHE A 7 -11.28 -17.61 -13.82
N ARG A 8 -11.00 -16.30 -13.80
CA ARG A 8 -9.87 -15.66 -14.51
C ARG A 8 -8.53 -16.06 -13.92
N GLN A 9 -8.41 -15.94 -12.60
CA GLN A 9 -7.19 -16.30 -11.89
C GLN A 9 -7.03 -17.83 -11.90
N ALA A 10 -8.10 -18.64 -11.78
CA ALA A 10 -7.99 -20.09 -11.97
C ALA A 10 -7.67 -20.51 -13.42
N ALA A 11 -8.20 -19.83 -14.44
CA ALA A 11 -7.92 -20.14 -15.84
C ALA A 11 -6.51 -19.69 -16.27
N ALA A 12 -6.05 -18.52 -15.83
CA ALA A 12 -4.67 -18.07 -16.07
C ALA A 12 -3.66 -18.88 -15.25
N ASP A 13 -3.99 -19.23 -13.99
CA ASP A 13 -3.11 -20.05 -13.14
C ASP A 13 -3.05 -21.52 -13.63
N MET A 14 -4.10 -22.09 -14.27
CA MET A 14 -4.08 -23.42 -14.94
C MET A 14 -3.24 -23.41 -16.21
N LEU A 15 -3.49 -22.44 -17.09
CA LEU A 15 -2.70 -22.28 -18.31
C LEU A 15 -1.22 -22.11 -17.96
N ALA A 16 -0.92 -21.30 -16.95
CA ALA A 16 0.45 -21.07 -16.50
C ALA A 16 1.10 -22.22 -15.71
N LEU A 17 0.39 -23.28 -15.29
CA LEU A 17 0.94 -24.46 -14.61
C LEU A 17 1.22 -25.60 -15.60
N ASP A 18 0.31 -25.80 -16.55
CA ASP A 18 0.41 -26.84 -17.61
C ASP A 18 1.51 -26.47 -18.63
N LEU A 19 1.64 -25.17 -18.90
CA LEU A 19 2.73 -24.59 -19.66
C LEU A 19 4.04 -24.49 -18.88
N ALA A 20 4.00 -24.63 -17.54
CA ALA A 20 5.16 -24.38 -16.68
C ALA A 20 5.72 -25.58 -15.90
N GLY A 21 5.27 -26.82 -16.18
CA GLY A 21 5.52 -28.03 -15.37
C GLY A 21 6.81 -27.98 -14.55
N ARG A 22 6.80 -28.23 -13.23
CA ARG A 22 7.97 -28.13 -12.30
C ARG A 22 8.18 -29.43 -11.45
N PRO A 23 9.40 -30.04 -11.24
CA PRO A 23 10.77 -29.57 -11.53
C PRO A 23 12.00 -30.50 -11.91
N ARG A 24 13.12 -29.85 -12.32
CA ARG A 24 14.55 -30.19 -12.55
C ARG A 24 15.05 -31.18 -13.65
N ALA A 25 16.22 -30.77 -14.17
CA ALA A 25 17.36 -31.49 -14.77
C ALA A 25 17.21 -32.23 -16.13
N ARG A 26 17.71 -31.52 -17.16
CA ARG A 26 18.58 -31.93 -18.29
C ARG A 26 18.67 -33.41 -18.67
N ARG A 27 18.54 -33.66 -19.98
CA ARG A 27 19.50 -34.50 -20.72
C ARG A 27 20.07 -33.71 -21.89
N ALA A 28 21.31 -33.27 -21.74
CA ALA A 28 22.25 -33.25 -22.85
C ALA A 28 22.85 -34.66 -22.93
N GLY A 29 23.04 -35.23 -24.11
CA GLY A 29 24.05 -36.28 -24.32
C GLY A 29 25.19 -35.64 -25.12
N VAL A 30 26.48 -35.85 -24.88
CA VAL A 30 27.28 -36.88 -24.18
C VAL A 30 28.61 -36.16 -23.83
N ALA A 31 29.35 -36.35 -22.73
CA ALA A 31 29.43 -37.43 -21.75
C ALA A 31 29.79 -36.90 -20.34
N GLU A 32 29.27 -37.61 -19.35
CA GLU A 32 29.91 -37.98 -18.07
C GLU A 32 30.31 -36.84 -17.10
N ALA A 33 29.61 -36.61 -15.99
CA ALA A 33 29.15 -37.64 -15.06
C ALA A 33 27.63 -37.62 -14.76
N VAL A 34 27.02 -38.77 -15.03
CA VAL A 34 25.74 -39.31 -14.57
C VAL A 34 25.97 -39.91 -13.16
N ARG A 35 25.11 -39.91 -12.12
CA ARG A 35 23.76 -39.43 -11.74
C ARG A 35 23.64 -39.57 -10.20
N PRO A 36 22.62 -38.97 -9.55
CA PRO A 36 21.38 -39.72 -9.33
C PRO A 36 20.20 -39.10 -10.09
N GLU A 37 19.38 -39.98 -10.64
CA GLU A 37 18.13 -39.79 -11.36
C GLU A 37 16.95 -39.93 -10.37
N ASP A 38 15.73 -39.41 -10.53
CA ASP A 38 14.87 -39.39 -11.72
C ASP A 38 13.79 -38.27 -11.74
N HIS A 39 13.73 -37.58 -12.89
CA HIS A 39 12.55 -37.22 -13.71
C HIS A 39 11.61 -36.00 -13.39
N ALA A 40 11.53 -35.14 -14.41
CA ALA A 40 10.36 -34.40 -14.93
C ALA A 40 9.98 -33.03 -14.33
N GLY A 41 10.68 -32.03 -14.89
CA GLY A 41 10.11 -30.99 -15.76
C GLY A 41 10.00 -29.66 -15.06
N GLN A 42 10.79 -28.61 -15.37
CA GLN A 42 10.79 -27.25 -14.77
C GLN A 42 10.86 -26.13 -15.81
N VAL A 43 9.79 -25.36 -16.00
CA VAL A 43 9.78 -24.27 -17.00
C VAL A 43 10.35 -22.99 -16.42
N ALA A 44 11.36 -22.39 -17.08
CA ALA A 44 12.09 -21.22 -16.63
C ALA A 44 11.17 -20.05 -16.21
N PRO A 45 11.55 -19.26 -15.19
CA PRO A 45 10.70 -18.19 -14.65
C PRO A 45 10.26 -17.21 -15.73
N GLU A 46 11.11 -16.94 -16.71
CA GLU A 46 10.90 -16.05 -17.86
C GLU A 46 9.94 -16.63 -18.91
N THR A 47 9.96 -17.95 -19.12
CA THR A 47 9.03 -18.64 -20.03
C THR A 47 7.65 -18.80 -19.39
N ALA A 48 7.60 -19.05 -18.08
CA ALA A 48 6.37 -19.04 -17.30
C ALA A 48 5.77 -17.62 -17.19
N GLN A 49 6.63 -16.60 -17.10
CA GLN A 49 6.23 -15.20 -17.17
C GLN A 49 5.69 -14.84 -18.56
N ALA A 50 6.34 -15.27 -19.65
CA ALA A 50 5.91 -15.00 -21.03
C ALA A 50 4.55 -15.66 -21.37
N LEU A 51 4.31 -16.88 -20.87
CA LEU A 51 3.05 -17.61 -21.08
C LEU A 51 1.90 -17.03 -20.23
N ARG A 52 2.21 -16.47 -19.04
CA ARG A 52 1.28 -15.67 -18.24
C ARG A 52 0.95 -14.33 -18.89
N VAL A 53 1.92 -13.71 -19.55
CA VAL A 53 1.75 -12.46 -20.30
C VAL A 53 0.89 -12.69 -21.55
N LEU A 54 1.11 -13.79 -22.29
CA LEU A 54 0.29 -14.17 -23.46
C LEU A 54 -1.16 -14.48 -23.08
N ALA A 55 -1.38 -15.30 -22.05
CA ALA A 55 -2.72 -15.68 -21.60
C ALA A 55 -3.54 -14.47 -21.09
N ARG A 56 -2.86 -13.45 -20.55
CA ARG A 56 -3.50 -12.20 -20.10
C ARG A 56 -3.83 -11.28 -21.27
N ALA A 57 -2.94 -11.18 -22.26
CA ALA A 57 -3.16 -10.38 -23.47
C ALA A 57 -4.35 -10.87 -24.32
N VAL A 58 -4.58 -12.18 -24.39
CA VAL A 58 -5.72 -12.78 -25.12
C VAL A 58 -7.06 -12.49 -24.43
N VAL A 59 -7.11 -12.55 -23.10
CA VAL A 59 -8.31 -12.20 -22.33
C VAL A 59 -8.61 -10.71 -22.40
N ASP A 60 -7.57 -9.88 -22.42
CA ASP A 60 -7.71 -8.43 -22.50
C ASP A 60 -8.17 -7.96 -23.90
N ALA A 61 -7.68 -8.59 -24.98
CA ALA A 61 -8.10 -8.22 -26.33
C ALA A 61 -9.56 -8.64 -26.66
N VAL A 62 -10.03 -9.76 -26.11
CA VAL A 62 -11.42 -10.23 -26.20
C VAL A 62 -12.40 -9.33 -25.43
N LEU A 63 -11.95 -8.68 -24.36
CA LEU A 63 -12.77 -7.74 -23.58
C LEU A 63 -12.73 -6.30 -24.14
N ALA A 64 -11.83 -6.01 -25.09
CA ALA A 64 -11.63 -4.71 -25.72
C ALA A 64 -12.32 -4.51 -27.10
N THR A 65 -12.84 -5.57 -27.75
CA THR A 65 -13.51 -5.42 -29.07
C THR A 65 -14.87 -4.70 -28.94
N PRO A 66 -15.21 -3.71 -29.81
CA PRO A 66 -16.41 -2.90 -29.65
C PRO A 66 -17.73 -3.69 -29.66
N ARG A 67 -18.78 -3.12 -29.03
CA ARG A 67 -20.14 -3.65 -28.80
C ARG A 67 -20.92 -4.14 -30.05
N GLN A 68 -20.32 -4.23 -31.24
CA GLN A 68 -20.97 -4.64 -32.49
C GLN A 68 -20.55 -6.03 -33.03
N GLY A 69 -19.63 -6.77 -32.39
CA GLY A 69 -19.43 -8.22 -32.62
C GLY A 69 -17.96 -8.67 -32.80
N LEU A 70 -17.63 -9.88 -32.32
CA LEU A 70 -16.31 -10.55 -32.36
C LEU A 70 -16.46 -11.88 -33.12
N ASP A 71 -15.73 -12.11 -34.23
CA ASP A 71 -15.74 -13.38 -34.98
C ASP A 71 -14.47 -14.25 -34.75
N ALA A 72 -14.51 -15.52 -35.17
CA ALA A 72 -13.44 -16.50 -34.96
C ALA A 72 -12.13 -16.19 -35.71
N ALA A 73 -12.21 -15.52 -36.86
CA ALA A 73 -11.05 -15.10 -37.64
C ALA A 73 -10.41 -13.82 -37.04
N GLU A 74 -11.21 -12.98 -36.38
CA GLU A 74 -10.77 -11.79 -35.61
C GLU A 74 -10.02 -12.23 -34.33
N ALA A 75 -10.56 -13.20 -33.60
CA ALA A 75 -9.93 -13.76 -32.40
C ALA A 75 -8.60 -14.49 -32.70
N ALA A 76 -8.53 -15.24 -33.80
CA ALA A 76 -7.30 -15.90 -34.24
C ALA A 76 -6.20 -14.89 -34.60
N ARG A 77 -6.54 -13.78 -35.29
CA ARG A 77 -5.61 -12.69 -35.63
C ARG A 77 -5.07 -11.96 -34.38
N ILE A 78 -5.91 -11.71 -33.38
CA ILE A 78 -5.55 -11.10 -32.09
C ILE A 78 -4.52 -11.94 -31.32
N ILE A 79 -4.68 -13.25 -31.33
CA ILE A 79 -3.79 -14.18 -30.64
C ILE A 79 -2.45 -14.31 -31.39
N GLU A 80 -2.49 -14.38 -32.72
CA GLU A 80 -1.28 -14.44 -33.56
C GLU A 80 -0.46 -13.15 -33.54
N ALA A 81 -1.09 -12.00 -33.32
CA ALA A 81 -0.41 -10.73 -33.10
C ALA A 81 0.27 -10.72 -31.72
N ALA A 82 -0.47 -11.03 -30.65
CA ALA A 82 0.06 -11.10 -29.28
C ALA A 82 1.19 -12.14 -29.14
N ALA A 83 1.13 -13.26 -29.87
CA ALA A 83 2.18 -14.29 -29.89
C ALA A 83 3.41 -13.90 -30.73
N ARG A 84 3.29 -12.98 -31.69
CA ARG A 84 4.41 -12.41 -32.43
C ARG A 84 5.12 -11.31 -31.65
N GLU A 85 4.35 -10.50 -30.93
CA GLU A 85 4.81 -9.35 -30.16
C GLU A 85 5.49 -9.76 -28.85
N HIS A 86 4.99 -10.82 -28.19
CA HIS A 86 5.44 -11.20 -26.85
C HIS A 86 6.24 -12.50 -26.77
N LEU A 87 6.55 -13.13 -27.91
CA LEU A 87 7.56 -14.20 -27.99
C LEU A 87 8.71 -13.79 -28.93
N PRO A 88 9.98 -13.82 -28.46
CA PRO A 88 11.13 -13.39 -29.27
C PRO A 88 11.35 -14.24 -30.54
N THR A 89 11.87 -13.60 -31.60
CA THR A 89 11.92 -14.11 -32.99
C THR A 89 13.24 -14.74 -33.45
N GLN A 90 14.25 -14.94 -32.59
CA GLN A 90 15.53 -15.53 -33.02
C GLN A 90 15.87 -16.84 -32.31
N ALA A 91 16.06 -17.87 -33.14
CA ALA A 91 16.68 -19.19 -32.95
C ALA A 91 16.11 -20.16 -31.89
N GLY A 92 15.55 -21.27 -32.39
CA GLY A 92 15.24 -22.46 -31.60
C GLY A 92 13.88 -22.40 -30.89
N PRO A 93 13.64 -23.24 -29.86
CA PRO A 93 12.39 -23.90 -29.45
C PRO A 93 11.04 -23.17 -29.60
N ALA A 94 11.01 -21.84 -29.64
CA ALA A 94 9.83 -21.00 -29.83
C ALA A 94 8.94 -21.40 -31.03
N GLN A 95 9.50 -21.88 -32.15
CA GLN A 95 8.71 -22.25 -33.34
C GLN A 95 7.88 -23.52 -33.15
N ALA A 96 8.41 -24.52 -32.43
CA ALA A 96 7.71 -25.76 -32.10
C ALA A 96 6.57 -25.53 -31.08
N TRP A 97 6.75 -24.56 -30.19
CA TRP A 97 5.72 -24.14 -29.23
C TRP A 97 4.59 -23.35 -29.90
N ARG A 98 4.91 -22.50 -30.89
CA ARG A 98 3.92 -21.76 -31.69
C ARG A 98 2.97 -22.68 -32.46
N ALA A 99 3.49 -23.72 -33.12
CA ALA A 99 2.67 -24.70 -33.83
C ALA A 99 1.74 -25.51 -32.90
N LYS A 100 2.21 -25.85 -31.68
CA LYS A 100 1.41 -26.54 -30.66
C LYS A 100 0.31 -25.65 -30.03
N LEU A 101 0.59 -24.36 -29.84
CA LEU A 101 -0.38 -23.38 -29.36
C LEU A 101 -1.50 -23.15 -30.38
N ALA A 102 -1.15 -22.95 -31.66
CA ALA A 102 -2.11 -22.69 -32.74
C ALA A 102 -3.14 -23.82 -32.92
N GLY A 103 -2.72 -25.08 -32.77
CA GLY A 103 -3.62 -26.24 -32.89
C GLY A 103 -4.58 -26.46 -31.71
N ARG A 104 -4.46 -25.72 -30.60
CA ARG A 104 -5.21 -25.97 -29.35
C ARG A 104 -6.09 -24.81 -28.87
N ILE A 105 -6.11 -23.68 -29.58
CA ILE A 105 -6.86 -22.47 -29.20
C ILE A 105 -8.40 -22.64 -29.19
N PRO A 106 -9.04 -23.34 -30.15
CA PRO A 106 -10.51 -23.46 -30.18
C PRO A 106 -11.12 -24.21 -29.00
N THR A 107 -10.33 -24.98 -28.27
CA THR A 107 -10.78 -25.76 -27.10
C THR A 107 -10.48 -25.05 -25.76
N LEU A 108 -9.86 -23.86 -25.77
CA LEU A 108 -9.38 -23.16 -24.56
C LEU A 108 -10.22 -21.93 -24.13
N LEU A 109 -11.11 -21.36 -24.96
CA LEU A 109 -11.98 -20.20 -24.61
C LEU A 109 -13.37 -20.28 -25.29
N ASP A 110 -14.46 -20.10 -24.52
CA ASP A 110 -15.86 -20.04 -25.01
C ASP A 110 -16.36 -18.58 -25.08
N LEU A 111 -16.35 -18.00 -26.27
CA LEU A 111 -16.46 -16.56 -26.52
C LEU A 111 -17.90 -15.99 -26.55
N PRO A 112 -18.95 -16.69 -27.07
CA PRO A 112 -20.33 -16.19 -27.07
C PRO A 112 -20.92 -15.90 -25.69
N ARG A 113 -20.60 -16.73 -24.68
CA ARG A 113 -21.10 -16.59 -23.30
C ARG A 113 -20.52 -15.38 -22.57
N LEU A 114 -19.27 -15.00 -22.86
CA LEU A 114 -18.60 -13.84 -22.27
C LEU A 114 -19.18 -12.51 -22.74
N ALA A 115 -19.71 -12.46 -23.98
CA ALA A 115 -20.34 -11.26 -24.55
C ALA A 115 -21.74 -10.97 -23.97
N GLU A 116 -22.58 -11.99 -23.73
CA GLU A 116 -23.91 -11.84 -23.09
C GLU A 116 -23.86 -11.31 -21.65
N LEU A 117 -22.82 -11.69 -20.90
CA LEU A 117 -22.63 -11.31 -19.50
C LEU A 117 -22.03 -9.90 -19.34
N ALA A 118 -21.40 -9.36 -20.37
CA ALA A 118 -20.93 -7.98 -20.45
C ALA A 118 -22.05 -7.00 -20.84
N ALA A 119 -23.15 -7.48 -21.45
CA ALA A 119 -24.29 -6.67 -21.86
C ALA A 119 -25.35 -6.43 -20.76
N SER A 120 -25.41 -7.27 -19.73
CA SER A 120 -26.51 -7.32 -18.74
C SER A 120 -26.19 -6.77 -17.34
N GLY A 121 -25.01 -6.19 -17.11
CA GLY A 121 -24.71 -5.42 -15.89
C GLY A 121 -24.66 -6.25 -14.58
N LEU A 122 -23.80 -7.26 -14.51
CA LEU A 122 -23.74 -8.19 -13.37
C LEU A 122 -22.94 -7.69 -12.15
N CYS A 123 -23.61 -7.65 -10.98
CA CYS A 123 -23.06 -7.72 -9.61
C CYS A 123 -22.98 -9.18 -9.13
N LEU A 124 -21.92 -9.58 -8.41
CA LEU A 124 -21.71 -10.96 -7.91
C LEU A 124 -21.81 -11.04 -6.37
N PRO A 125 -22.17 -12.19 -5.74
CA PRO A 125 -22.08 -12.44 -4.29
C PRO A 125 -20.65 -12.84 -3.84
N PRO A 126 -20.33 -12.91 -2.52
CA PRO A 126 -18.96 -13.09 -2.05
C PRO A 126 -18.58 -14.56 -1.85
N LEU A 127 -17.29 -14.81 -2.04
CA LEU A 127 -16.51 -15.97 -1.65
C LEU A 127 -16.77 -16.27 -0.20
N ALA A 128 -17.47 -17.40 0.01
CA ALA A 128 -17.60 -18.06 1.30
C ALA A 128 -16.28 -17.90 2.06
N VAL A 129 -16.38 -17.09 3.11
CA VAL A 129 -15.37 -16.67 4.05
C VAL A 129 -14.35 -17.79 4.24
N VAL A 130 -13.14 -17.62 3.71
CA VAL A 130 -11.98 -18.19 4.40
C VAL A 130 -12.08 -17.53 5.76
N ARG A 131 -12.49 -18.30 6.77
CA ARG A 131 -12.44 -17.84 8.16
C ARG A 131 -11.01 -17.36 8.34
N GLN A 132 -10.82 -16.05 8.36
CA GLN A 132 -9.64 -15.45 8.95
C GLN A 132 -9.74 -15.84 10.42
N THR A 133 -9.22 -17.02 10.74
CA THR A 133 -8.62 -17.21 12.04
C THR A 133 -7.59 -16.09 12.15
N ALA A 134 -7.47 -15.48 13.33
CA ALA A 134 -6.45 -14.47 13.61
C ALA A 134 -5.00 -14.95 13.35
N ALA A 135 -4.82 -16.20 12.91
CA ALA A 135 -3.59 -16.84 12.50
C ALA A 135 -3.08 -16.41 11.11
N ASP A 136 -3.94 -15.99 10.17
CA ASP A 136 -3.55 -15.73 8.77
C ASP A 136 -3.56 -14.23 8.38
N VAL A 137 -3.08 -13.36 9.26
CA VAL A 137 -2.74 -11.99 8.86
C VAL A 137 -1.34 -12.03 8.22
N ALA A 138 -1.29 -12.34 6.93
CA ALA A 138 -0.03 -12.28 6.18
C ALA A 138 0.55 -10.86 6.27
N MET A 139 1.79 -10.74 6.75
CA MET A 139 2.53 -9.48 6.73
C MET A 139 2.79 -9.11 5.26
N VAL A 140 2.32 -7.95 4.82
CA VAL A 140 2.52 -7.44 3.46
C VAL A 140 3.45 -6.25 3.51
N GLY A 141 4.51 -6.27 2.70
CA GLY A 141 5.63 -5.32 2.76
C GLY A 141 6.93 -5.98 3.26
N GLY A 142 7.98 -5.19 3.47
CA GLY A 142 9.30 -5.66 3.88
C GLY A 142 10.36 -5.62 2.79
N ARG A 143 10.12 -4.85 1.72
CA ARG A 143 11.10 -4.58 0.66
C ARG A 143 11.99 -3.39 1.01
N SER A 144 11.47 -2.44 1.77
CA SER A 144 12.25 -1.31 2.26
C SER A 144 13.32 -1.80 3.26
N PRO A 145 14.58 -1.32 3.18
CA PRO A 145 15.65 -1.76 4.07
C PRO A 145 15.31 -1.54 5.56
N GLU A 146 14.74 -0.37 5.90
CA GLU A 146 14.38 -0.04 7.28
C GLU A 146 13.32 -0.99 7.85
N PHE A 147 12.29 -1.33 7.06
CA PHE A 147 11.24 -2.24 7.51
C PHE A 147 11.73 -3.69 7.52
N ALA A 148 12.59 -4.10 6.58
CA ALA A 148 13.22 -5.42 6.60
C ALA A 148 14.07 -5.63 7.86
N GLU A 149 14.85 -4.61 8.27
CA GLU A 149 15.62 -4.66 9.51
C GLU A 149 14.70 -4.75 10.75
N LEU A 150 13.60 -4.00 10.77
CA LEU A 150 12.59 -4.12 11.81
C LEU A 150 12.02 -5.55 11.89
N LEU A 151 11.65 -6.15 10.75
CA LEU A 151 11.14 -7.53 10.73
C LEU A 151 12.17 -8.53 11.25
N ALA A 152 13.45 -8.36 10.89
CA ALA A 152 14.53 -9.18 11.43
C ALA A 152 14.72 -8.97 12.95
N LYS A 153 14.52 -7.75 13.48
CA LYS A 153 14.48 -7.50 14.93
C LYS A 153 13.28 -8.21 15.57
N VAL A 154 12.09 -8.12 14.97
CA VAL A 154 10.88 -8.79 15.44
C VAL A 154 11.09 -10.30 15.57
N GLU A 155 11.69 -10.94 14.56
CA GLU A 155 11.98 -12.38 14.60
C GLU A 155 12.94 -12.75 15.75
N ARG A 156 13.99 -11.96 15.96
CA ARG A 156 14.93 -12.17 17.07
C ARG A 156 14.28 -11.96 18.44
N LEU A 157 13.47 -10.91 18.59
CA LEU A 157 12.84 -10.55 19.85
C LEU A 157 11.61 -11.41 20.17
N ALA A 158 11.02 -12.11 19.20
CA ALA A 158 9.85 -12.94 19.42
C ALA A 158 10.09 -14.05 20.45
N GLY A 159 11.29 -14.64 20.47
CA GLY A 159 11.67 -15.68 21.42
C GLY A 159 11.93 -15.20 22.85
N ILE A 160 12.03 -13.88 23.08
CA ILE A 160 12.38 -13.30 24.37
C ILE A 160 11.10 -12.91 25.12
N ASP A 161 10.92 -13.44 26.33
CA ASP A 161 9.75 -13.16 27.18
C ASP A 161 9.90 -11.89 28.03
N LEU A 162 10.38 -10.81 27.40
CA LEU A 162 10.49 -9.48 28.00
C LEU A 162 9.44 -8.53 27.41
N PRO A 163 9.06 -7.46 28.14
CA PRO A 163 8.20 -6.41 27.62
C PRO A 163 8.77 -5.78 26.35
N VAL A 164 7.90 -5.53 25.36
CA VAL A 164 8.26 -4.84 24.11
C VAL A 164 7.43 -3.57 23.96
N ALA A 165 8.08 -2.44 23.72
CA ALA A 165 7.47 -1.16 23.37
C ALA A 165 7.59 -0.93 21.86
N LEU A 166 6.45 -0.71 21.21
CA LEU A 166 6.33 -0.36 19.80
C LEU A 166 6.03 1.13 19.69
N GLU A 167 6.89 1.87 19.01
CA GLU A 167 6.67 3.29 18.73
C GLU A 167 6.55 3.53 17.23
N GLY A 168 5.74 4.50 16.86
CA GLY A 168 5.59 4.92 15.47
C GLY A 168 4.23 5.52 15.22
N GLU A 169 4.13 6.32 14.17
CA GLU A 169 2.93 7.09 13.87
C GLU A 169 1.66 6.23 13.78
N THR A 170 0.51 6.88 13.93
CA THR A 170 -0.79 6.24 13.78
C THR A 170 -0.93 5.59 12.40
N GLY A 171 -1.34 4.32 12.39
CA GLY A 171 -1.55 3.58 11.14
C GLY A 171 -0.30 2.98 10.49
N THR A 172 0.86 2.97 11.15
CA THR A 172 2.09 2.31 10.65
C THR A 172 2.05 0.78 10.69
N GLY A 173 1.17 0.20 11.51
CA GLY A 173 0.99 -1.25 11.65
C GLY A 173 1.45 -1.85 12.97
N LYS A 174 1.51 -1.06 14.06
CA LYS A 174 1.94 -1.51 15.41
C LYS A 174 1.24 -2.78 15.88
N GLU A 175 -0.09 -2.84 15.76
CA GLU A 175 -0.86 -4.05 16.14
C GLU A 175 -0.45 -5.29 15.32
N LEU A 176 -0.14 -5.13 14.02
CA LEU A 176 0.33 -6.25 13.19
C LEU A 176 1.68 -6.78 13.68
N ILE A 177 2.59 -5.88 14.05
CA ILE A 177 3.89 -6.25 14.63
C ILE A 177 3.70 -6.92 16.00
N ALA A 178 2.81 -6.42 16.84
CA ALA A 178 2.48 -7.04 18.13
C ALA A 178 1.93 -8.47 17.96
N ARG A 179 1.01 -8.66 17.02
CA ARG A 179 0.48 -9.99 16.67
C ARG A 179 1.57 -10.91 16.14
N ARG A 180 2.48 -10.39 15.31
CA ARG A 180 3.62 -11.16 14.77
C ARG A 180 4.58 -11.60 15.88
N LEU A 181 4.92 -10.71 16.81
CA LEU A 181 5.72 -11.04 17.99
C LEU A 181 5.08 -12.17 18.79
N HIS A 182 3.77 -12.11 19.03
CA HIS A 182 3.04 -13.16 19.72
C HIS A 182 3.07 -14.49 18.97
N GLN A 183 2.74 -14.50 17.68
CA GLN A 183 2.71 -15.69 16.82
C GLN A 183 4.07 -16.42 16.76
N LEU A 184 5.16 -15.66 16.79
CA LEU A 184 6.52 -16.20 16.76
C LEU A 184 7.07 -16.56 18.15
N SER A 185 6.36 -16.21 19.23
CA SER A 185 6.82 -16.43 20.61
C SER A 185 6.52 -17.84 21.14
N PRO A 186 7.15 -18.25 22.25
CA PRO A 186 6.77 -19.46 22.98
C PRO A 186 5.31 -19.44 23.47
N ARG A 187 4.72 -18.25 23.63
CA ARG A 187 3.35 -18.04 24.12
C ARG A 187 2.29 -18.04 23.00
N ARG A 188 2.65 -18.39 21.77
CA ARG A 188 1.75 -18.39 20.59
C ARG A 188 0.49 -19.25 20.70
N GLN A 189 0.47 -20.22 21.62
CA GLN A 189 -0.72 -21.05 21.89
C GLN A 189 -1.65 -20.41 22.94
N GLY A 190 -1.11 -19.47 23.73
CA GLY A 190 -1.88 -18.67 24.68
C GLY A 190 -2.66 -17.56 23.97
N PRO A 191 -3.51 -16.84 24.71
CA PRO A 191 -4.37 -15.83 24.11
C PRO A 191 -3.61 -14.54 23.78
N PHE A 192 -4.02 -13.84 22.72
CA PHE A 192 -3.56 -12.47 22.41
C PHE A 192 -4.68 -11.47 22.73
N LEU A 193 -4.53 -10.73 23.83
CA LEU A 193 -5.53 -9.77 24.29
C LEU A 193 -5.08 -8.37 23.90
N ALA A 194 -5.77 -7.74 22.95
CA ALA A 194 -5.55 -6.36 22.57
C ALA A 194 -6.50 -5.43 23.33
N VAL A 195 -5.96 -4.40 23.98
CA VAL A 195 -6.72 -3.38 24.71
C VAL A 195 -6.26 -2.02 24.21
N ASN A 196 -7.19 -1.20 23.73
CA ASN A 196 -6.91 0.20 23.42
C ASN A 196 -7.05 1.02 24.71
N CYS A 197 -5.94 1.59 25.20
CA CYS A 197 -5.90 2.35 26.43
C CYS A 197 -6.76 3.61 26.40
N ALA A 198 -6.88 4.26 25.24
CA ALA A 198 -7.72 5.45 25.05
C ALA A 198 -9.22 5.15 25.18
N ALA A 199 -9.62 3.90 24.93
CA ALA A 199 -11.03 3.48 24.94
C ALA A 199 -11.54 3.06 26.33
N VAL A 200 -10.67 2.96 27.35
CA VAL A 200 -11.05 2.51 28.70
C VAL A 200 -11.47 3.71 29.56
N PRO A 201 -12.75 3.85 29.94
CA PRO A 201 -13.19 4.94 30.80
C PRO A 201 -12.51 4.86 32.17
N GLU A 202 -12.11 6.01 32.74
CA GLU A 202 -11.40 6.05 34.03
C GLU A 202 -12.13 5.30 35.15
N ALA A 203 -13.46 5.43 35.23
CA ALA A 203 -14.29 4.78 36.21
C ALA A 203 -14.31 3.24 36.11
N LEU A 204 -13.96 2.69 34.94
CA LEU A 204 -13.99 1.25 34.68
C LEU A 204 -12.59 0.62 34.64
N VAL A 205 -11.51 1.41 34.75
CA VAL A 205 -10.12 0.94 34.65
C VAL A 205 -9.86 -0.28 35.52
N GLU A 206 -10.25 -0.25 36.80
CA GLU A 206 -9.99 -1.35 37.73
C GLU A 206 -10.79 -2.61 37.35
N SER A 207 -12.08 -2.44 37.05
CA SER A 207 -12.94 -3.54 36.64
C SER A 207 -12.49 -4.17 35.31
N GLU A 208 -12.03 -3.37 34.35
CA GLU A 208 -11.56 -3.85 33.03
C GLU A 208 -10.18 -4.51 33.13
N LEU A 209 -9.22 -3.89 33.82
CA LEU A 209 -7.86 -4.44 33.93
C LEU A 209 -7.79 -5.65 34.87
N PHE A 210 -8.43 -5.55 36.04
CA PHE A 210 -8.25 -6.51 37.14
C PHE A 210 -9.41 -7.48 37.29
N GLY A 211 -10.60 -7.08 36.81
CA GLY A 211 -11.82 -7.83 36.99
C GLY A 211 -12.46 -7.57 38.35
N HIS A 212 -13.64 -8.15 38.54
CA HIS A 212 -14.40 -8.02 39.77
C HIS A 212 -15.18 -9.29 40.08
N GLU A 213 -15.38 -9.54 41.37
CA GLU A 213 -16.34 -10.53 41.86
C GLU A 213 -17.76 -9.97 41.85
N LYS A 214 -18.75 -10.87 41.91
CA LYS A 214 -20.16 -10.47 42.00
C LYS A 214 -20.38 -9.64 43.27
N GLY A 215 -21.03 -8.49 43.14
CA GLY A 215 -21.34 -7.61 44.26
C GLY A 215 -20.19 -6.72 44.73
N ALA A 216 -19.09 -6.63 43.98
CA ALA A 216 -17.95 -5.79 44.33
C ALA A 216 -18.27 -4.27 44.39
N PHE A 217 -19.28 -3.83 43.62
CA PHE A 217 -19.79 -2.46 43.62
C PHE A 217 -21.25 -2.44 43.12
N THR A 218 -21.94 -1.31 43.25
CA THR A 218 -23.32 -1.14 42.77
C THR A 218 -23.39 -1.35 41.25
N GLY A 219 -24.12 -2.37 40.80
CA GLY A 219 -24.19 -2.78 39.39
C GLY A 219 -23.27 -3.96 39.00
N ALA A 220 -22.49 -4.50 39.93
CA ALA A 220 -21.66 -5.70 39.70
C ALA A 220 -22.48 -7.00 39.78
N ASP A 221 -23.51 -7.14 38.94
CA ASP A 221 -24.47 -8.27 39.01
C ASP A 221 -23.85 -9.62 38.62
N LYS A 222 -22.78 -9.60 37.83
CA LYS A 222 -22.04 -10.77 37.35
C LYS A 222 -20.55 -10.55 37.55
N PRO A 223 -19.78 -11.59 37.89
CA PRO A 223 -18.32 -11.46 37.95
C PRO A 223 -17.74 -11.24 36.55
N ARG A 224 -16.60 -10.54 36.48
CA ARG A 224 -15.87 -10.29 35.23
C ARG A 224 -14.40 -10.59 35.39
N LEU A 225 -13.85 -11.33 34.42
CA LEU A 225 -12.40 -11.55 34.32
C LEU A 225 -11.73 -10.31 33.70
N GLY A 226 -10.78 -9.71 34.40
CA GLY A 226 -10.04 -8.56 33.89
C GLY A 226 -9.02 -8.95 32.81
N HIS A 227 -8.63 -7.99 31.98
CA HIS A 227 -7.73 -8.19 30.85
C HIS A 227 -6.39 -8.83 31.24
N MET A 228 -5.79 -8.43 32.37
CA MET A 228 -4.50 -8.96 32.81
C MET A 228 -4.58 -10.45 33.17
N ARG A 229 -5.69 -10.88 33.79
CA ARG A 229 -5.94 -12.27 34.14
C ARG A 229 -6.37 -13.08 32.91
N ALA A 230 -7.14 -12.47 32.01
CA ALA A 230 -7.55 -13.08 30.75
C ALA A 230 -6.37 -13.35 29.81
N ALA A 231 -5.27 -12.60 29.93
CA ALA A 231 -4.06 -12.79 29.15
C ALA A 231 -3.15 -13.93 29.65
N LYS A 232 -3.56 -14.70 30.67
CA LYS A 232 -2.75 -15.76 31.29
C LYS A 232 -2.18 -16.75 30.26
N GLY A 233 -0.88 -17.02 30.34
CA GLY A 233 -0.14 -17.89 29.42
C GLY A 233 0.08 -17.30 28.03
N GLY A 234 -0.38 -16.08 27.76
CA GLY A 234 -0.41 -15.44 26.45
C GLY A 234 0.27 -14.08 26.40
N THR A 235 -0.32 -13.15 25.66
CA THR A 235 0.22 -11.80 25.46
C THR A 235 -0.86 -10.75 25.68
N LEU A 236 -0.57 -9.76 26.51
CA LEU A 236 -1.35 -8.55 26.68
C LEU A 236 -0.74 -7.45 25.80
N PHE A 237 -1.50 -6.98 24.82
CA PHE A 237 -1.15 -5.86 23.95
C PHE A 237 -1.93 -4.62 24.37
N LEU A 238 -1.23 -3.56 24.77
CA LEU A 238 -1.79 -2.26 25.12
C LEU A 238 -1.52 -1.26 23.99
N ASP A 239 -2.55 -0.91 23.24
CA ASP A 239 -2.46 0.07 22.14
C ASP A 239 -2.73 1.49 22.64
N GLU A 240 -2.07 2.47 22.02
CA GLU A 240 -2.12 3.90 22.38
C GLU A 240 -1.87 4.15 23.88
N ILE A 241 -0.80 3.55 24.42
CA ILE A 241 -0.45 3.67 25.85
C ILE A 241 -0.17 5.12 26.27
N ASN A 242 0.28 5.96 25.34
CA ASN A 242 0.47 7.41 25.54
C ASN A 242 -0.84 8.14 25.88
N GLU A 243 -2.00 7.60 25.48
CA GLU A 243 -3.32 8.16 25.76
C GLU A 243 -3.95 7.58 27.05
N ALA A 244 -3.25 6.69 27.75
CA ALA A 244 -3.74 6.12 29.00
C ALA A 244 -3.90 7.19 30.09
N SER A 245 -5.04 7.19 30.77
CA SER A 245 -5.29 8.12 31.88
C SER A 245 -4.27 7.95 33.01
N PRO A 246 -4.01 9.00 33.83
CA PRO A 246 -3.12 8.89 34.98
C PRO A 246 -3.51 7.77 35.96
N VAL A 247 -4.82 7.51 36.09
CA VAL A 247 -5.34 6.41 36.92
C VAL A 247 -4.93 5.07 36.33
N PHE A 248 -5.13 4.88 35.02
CA PHE A 248 -4.71 3.68 34.30
C PHE A 248 -3.20 3.43 34.47
N GLN A 249 -2.38 4.46 34.25
CA GLN A 249 -0.92 4.36 34.36
C GLN A 249 -0.48 3.90 35.76
N ARG A 250 -1.03 4.49 36.84
CA ARG A 250 -0.69 4.11 38.22
C ARG A 250 -1.10 2.67 38.54
N LYS A 251 -2.29 2.25 38.10
CA LYS A 251 -2.83 0.92 38.34
C LYS A 251 -2.05 -0.15 37.58
N LEU A 252 -1.71 0.13 36.32
CA LEU A 252 -0.85 -0.71 35.50
C LEU A 252 0.53 -0.89 36.15
N LEU A 253 1.20 0.20 36.53
CA LEU A 253 2.52 0.15 37.17
C LEU A 253 2.51 -0.76 38.41
N ARG A 254 1.55 -0.57 39.32
CA ARG A 254 1.45 -1.40 40.54
C ARG A 254 1.30 -2.89 40.22
N ALA A 255 0.49 -3.23 39.23
CA ALA A 255 0.30 -4.62 38.82
C ALA A 255 1.56 -5.23 38.18
N LEU A 256 2.30 -4.44 37.38
CA LEU A 256 3.54 -4.87 36.73
C LEU A 256 4.72 -5.00 37.70
N ASP A 257 4.77 -4.18 38.74
CA ASP A 257 5.82 -4.26 39.77
C ASP A 257 5.61 -5.49 40.65
N GLN A 258 4.36 -5.80 41.00
CA GLN A 258 4.01 -6.94 41.85
C GLN A 258 3.90 -8.25 41.07
N MET A 259 3.78 -8.18 39.73
CA MET A 259 3.39 -9.30 38.86
C MET A 259 2.17 -10.07 39.42
N ALA A 260 1.25 -9.32 40.01
CA ALA A 260 0.10 -9.85 40.72
C ALA A 260 -1.02 -8.79 40.78
N VAL A 261 -2.26 -9.24 40.93
CA VAL A 261 -3.44 -8.38 40.96
C VAL A 261 -4.43 -8.85 42.01
N LEU A 262 -5.14 -7.91 42.64
CA LEU A 262 -6.29 -8.19 43.50
C LEU A 262 -7.56 -7.74 42.76
N PRO A 263 -8.41 -8.67 42.28
CA PRO A 263 -9.70 -8.31 41.67
C PRO A 263 -10.59 -7.54 42.66
N LEU A 264 -11.46 -6.68 42.15
CA LEU A 264 -12.37 -5.92 43.02
C LEU A 264 -13.32 -6.87 43.76
N GLY A 265 -13.43 -6.68 45.06
CA GLY A 265 -14.24 -7.53 45.95
C GLY A 265 -13.58 -8.86 46.34
N ALA A 266 -12.45 -9.23 45.74
CA ALA A 266 -11.73 -10.44 46.09
C ALA A 266 -10.91 -10.27 47.38
N SER A 267 -10.65 -11.38 48.06
CA SER A 267 -9.84 -11.42 49.30
C SER A 267 -8.40 -11.90 49.10
N ARG A 268 -8.05 -12.35 47.89
CA ARG A 268 -6.75 -12.95 47.58
C ARG A 268 -6.16 -12.38 46.30
N THR A 269 -4.87 -12.08 46.36
CA THR A 269 -4.09 -11.67 45.20
C THR A 269 -3.83 -12.87 44.29
N GLU A 270 -3.87 -12.65 42.98
CA GLU A 270 -3.57 -13.65 41.95
C GLU A 270 -2.32 -13.24 41.17
N ALA A 271 -1.42 -14.19 40.94
CA ALA A 271 -0.22 -13.96 40.13
C ALA A 271 -0.58 -13.77 38.65
N LEU A 272 0.11 -12.83 38.01
CA LEU A 272 0.00 -12.52 36.58
C LEU A 272 1.06 -13.30 35.80
N ASP A 273 0.65 -13.90 34.70
CA ASP A 273 1.55 -14.63 33.78
C ASP A 273 1.18 -14.30 32.34
N PHE A 274 1.75 -13.24 31.79
CA PHE A 274 1.59 -12.86 30.39
C PHE A 274 2.82 -12.10 29.91
N ARG A 275 3.05 -12.12 28.60
CA ARG A 275 3.99 -11.21 27.96
C ARG A 275 3.32 -9.87 27.69
N LEU A 276 3.99 -8.77 28.02
CA LEU A 276 3.48 -7.42 27.75
C LEU A 276 4.04 -6.89 26.42
N ILE A 277 3.16 -6.38 25.56
CA ILE A 277 3.53 -5.55 24.42
C ILE A 277 2.76 -4.24 24.53
N THR A 278 3.43 -3.11 24.34
CA THR A 278 2.79 -1.78 24.35
C THR A 278 3.03 -1.08 23.03
N ALA A 279 2.09 -0.21 22.63
CA ALA A 279 2.22 0.60 21.43
C ALA A 279 1.88 2.07 21.73
N SER A 280 2.65 2.98 21.14
CA SER A 280 2.44 4.43 21.22
C SER A 280 2.46 5.05 19.83
N SER A 281 1.57 6.01 19.58
CA SER A 281 1.59 6.86 18.38
C SER A 281 2.61 8.00 18.45
N GLU A 282 3.06 8.35 19.66
CA GLU A 282 3.99 9.42 19.95
C GLU A 282 5.27 8.91 20.63
N ASN A 283 6.29 9.75 20.72
CA ASN A 283 7.50 9.48 21.49
C ASN A 283 7.17 9.52 22.99
N LEU A 284 7.27 8.38 23.68
CA LEU A 284 6.93 8.28 25.10
C LEU A 284 7.92 9.03 26.00
N ALA A 285 9.19 9.12 25.62
CA ALA A 285 10.18 9.88 26.37
C ALA A 285 9.83 11.38 26.39
N GLN A 286 9.37 11.92 25.25
CA GLN A 286 8.88 13.30 25.20
C GLN A 286 7.61 13.48 26.06
N ALA A 287 6.67 12.53 26.01
CA ALA A 287 5.46 12.58 26.84
C ALA A 287 5.76 12.54 28.35
N VAL A 288 6.87 11.91 28.76
CA VAL A 288 7.36 11.94 30.14
C VAL A 288 7.88 13.34 30.51
N GLU A 289 8.71 13.94 29.65
CA GLU A 289 9.23 15.29 29.89
C GLU A 289 8.12 16.35 29.92
N ASP A 290 7.07 16.17 29.11
CA ASP A 290 5.87 17.03 29.10
C ASP A 290 4.96 16.79 30.33
N GLY A 291 5.27 15.83 31.20
CA GLY A 291 4.46 15.48 32.37
C GLY A 291 3.14 14.75 32.06
N ARG A 292 2.92 14.34 30.81
CA ARG A 292 1.72 13.59 30.37
C ARG A 292 1.82 12.09 30.66
N PHE A 293 3.03 11.57 30.79
CA PHE A 293 3.28 10.15 31.02
C PHE A 293 4.16 9.90 32.25
N SER A 294 3.82 8.86 33.01
CA SER A 294 4.49 8.48 34.25
C SER A 294 5.90 7.95 33.97
N ARG A 295 6.92 8.67 34.45
CA ARG A 295 8.33 8.27 34.35
C ARG A 295 8.60 6.86 34.91
N PRO A 296 8.09 6.47 36.09
CA PRO A 296 8.24 5.09 36.58
C PRO A 296 7.65 4.03 35.64
N LEU A 297 6.48 4.28 35.06
CA LEU A 297 5.85 3.34 34.11
C LEU A 297 6.68 3.24 32.83
N PHE A 298 7.15 4.37 32.30
CA PHE A 298 8.00 4.41 31.12
C PHE A 298 9.21 3.46 31.23
N TYR A 299 9.97 3.55 32.34
CA TYR A 299 11.11 2.65 32.56
C TYR A 299 10.72 1.18 32.71
N ARG A 300 9.51 0.88 33.21
CA ARG A 300 9.01 -0.49 33.30
C ARG A 300 8.62 -1.07 31.94
N LEU A 301 8.14 -0.23 31.03
CA LEU A 301 7.68 -0.62 29.69
C LEU A 301 8.82 -0.71 28.67
N GLN A 302 9.78 0.21 28.73
CA GLN A 302 10.83 0.37 27.71
C GLN A 302 12.04 -0.57 27.93
N VAL A 303 11.78 -1.88 28.01
CA VAL A 303 12.86 -2.89 28.12
C VAL A 303 13.41 -3.23 26.73
N LEU A 304 12.54 -3.62 25.81
CA LEU A 304 12.86 -3.81 24.40
C LEU A 304 12.07 -2.78 23.60
N TRP A 305 12.73 -2.06 22.69
CA TRP A 305 12.11 -0.99 21.93
C TRP A 305 12.22 -1.23 20.43
N LEU A 306 11.11 -1.05 19.71
CA LEU A 306 11.02 -1.18 18.26
C LEU A 306 10.29 0.04 17.70
N GLU A 307 10.98 0.78 16.84
CA GLU A 307 10.41 1.90 16.11
C GLU A 307 9.92 1.44 14.73
N LEU A 308 8.66 1.73 14.41
CA LEU A 308 8.06 1.46 13.11
C LEU A 308 8.23 2.69 12.22
N PRO A 309 8.94 2.58 11.08
CA PRO A 309 9.10 3.71 10.17
C PRO A 309 7.73 4.08 9.55
N PRO A 310 7.47 5.39 9.38
CA PRO A 310 6.28 5.85 8.67
C PRO A 310 6.34 5.43 7.20
N LEU A 311 5.18 5.37 6.56
CA LEU A 311 5.01 4.86 5.20
C LEU A 311 5.86 5.64 4.18
N ARG A 312 6.04 6.95 4.37
CA ARG A 312 6.92 7.81 3.56
C ARG A 312 8.41 7.45 3.60
N ARG A 313 8.86 6.70 4.62
CA ARG A 313 10.24 6.17 4.70
C ARG A 313 10.37 4.74 4.16
N ARG A 314 9.26 4.15 3.69
CA ARG A 314 9.23 2.78 3.12
C ARG A 314 8.44 2.73 1.81
N LEU A 315 8.77 3.64 0.90
CA LEU A 315 8.07 3.80 -0.38
C LEU A 315 8.11 2.52 -1.24
N GLU A 316 9.13 1.68 -1.07
CA GLU A 316 9.29 0.39 -1.75
C GLU A 316 8.18 -0.62 -1.40
N ASP A 317 7.50 -0.42 -0.26
CA ASP A 317 6.39 -1.27 0.18
C ASP A 317 5.04 -0.84 -0.41
N LEU A 318 4.92 0.40 -0.91
CA LEU A 318 3.65 0.94 -1.43
C LEU A 318 3.05 0.09 -2.55
N PRO A 319 3.80 -0.32 -3.61
CA PRO A 319 3.20 -1.10 -4.69
C PRO A 319 2.56 -2.40 -4.22
N ALA A 320 3.21 -3.10 -3.27
CA ALA A 320 2.70 -4.34 -2.71
C ALA A 320 1.49 -4.11 -1.81
N LEU A 321 1.52 -3.05 -0.98
CA LEU A 321 0.42 -2.67 -0.11
C LEU A 321 -0.82 -2.22 -0.91
N ILE A 322 -0.62 -1.39 -1.93
CA ILE A 322 -1.69 -0.91 -2.84
C ILE A 322 -2.37 -2.11 -3.50
N GLU A 323 -1.60 -3.01 -4.08
CA GLU A 323 -2.15 -4.18 -4.77
C GLU A 323 -2.89 -5.12 -3.80
N HIS A 324 -2.35 -5.31 -2.60
CA HIS A 324 -2.99 -6.09 -1.56
C HIS A 324 -4.33 -5.49 -1.13
N PHE A 325 -4.39 -4.19 -0.81
CA PHE A 325 -5.64 -3.54 -0.41
C PHE A 325 -6.63 -3.43 -1.58
N ARG A 326 -6.16 -3.24 -2.82
CA ARG A 326 -7.02 -3.28 -4.00
C ARG A 326 -7.66 -4.66 -4.15
N GLY A 327 -6.88 -5.72 -3.99
CA GLY A 327 -7.38 -7.10 -4.00
C GLY A 327 -8.42 -7.36 -2.91
N GLN A 328 -8.13 -6.95 -1.66
CA GLN A 328 -9.09 -7.04 -0.54
C GLN A 328 -10.36 -6.24 -0.81
N ALA A 329 -10.24 -5.03 -1.33
CA ALA A 329 -11.37 -4.17 -1.64
C ALA A 329 -12.24 -4.74 -2.76
N CYS A 330 -11.62 -5.26 -3.82
CA CYS A 330 -12.33 -5.92 -4.92
C CYS A 330 -13.10 -7.13 -4.42
N LEU A 331 -12.49 -7.92 -3.53
CA LEU A 331 -13.15 -9.07 -2.90
C LEU A 331 -14.34 -8.64 -2.04
N ALA A 332 -14.19 -7.60 -1.21
CA ALA A 332 -15.24 -7.10 -0.33
C ALA A 332 -16.41 -6.47 -1.11
N ALA A 333 -16.10 -5.67 -2.13
CA ALA A 333 -17.08 -5.02 -3.01
C ALA A 333 -17.61 -5.96 -4.10
N LYS A 334 -17.09 -7.19 -4.20
CA LYS A 334 -17.48 -8.22 -5.17
C LYS A 334 -17.40 -7.73 -6.62
N CYS A 335 -16.37 -6.93 -6.89
CA CYS A 335 -16.10 -6.33 -8.18
C CYS A 335 -14.67 -6.65 -8.63
N THR A 336 -14.34 -6.37 -9.88
CA THR A 336 -12.94 -6.34 -10.34
C THR A 336 -12.64 -4.95 -10.85
N ARG A 337 -11.66 -4.28 -10.25
CA ARG A 337 -11.24 -2.93 -10.66
C ARG A 337 -9.72 -2.82 -10.66
N ARG A 338 -9.15 -2.11 -11.62
CA ARG A 338 -7.71 -1.80 -11.67
C ARG A 338 -7.46 -0.32 -11.40
N LEU A 339 -6.30 0.02 -10.88
CA LEU A 339 -5.86 1.42 -10.82
C LEU A 339 -5.32 1.82 -12.20
N GLY A 340 -5.81 2.95 -12.72
CA GLY A 340 -5.23 3.60 -13.89
C GLY A 340 -3.84 4.17 -13.57
N PRO A 341 -3.01 4.44 -14.59
CA PRO A 341 -1.63 4.88 -14.38
C PRO A 341 -1.55 6.21 -13.62
N GLU A 342 -2.46 7.15 -13.85
CA GLU A 342 -2.49 8.45 -13.16
C GLU A 342 -2.90 8.29 -11.69
N ALA A 343 -3.86 7.41 -11.40
CA ALA A 343 -4.27 7.11 -10.04
C ALA A 343 -3.15 6.41 -9.27
N LEU A 344 -2.47 5.44 -9.90
CA LEU A 344 -1.33 4.76 -9.30
C LEU A 344 -0.17 5.73 -9.03
N ALA A 345 0.17 6.59 -10.00
CA ALA A 345 1.21 7.60 -9.83
C ALA A 345 0.89 8.55 -8.68
N ALA A 346 -0.36 9.01 -8.55
CA ALA A 346 -0.80 9.83 -7.44
C ALA A 346 -0.68 9.14 -6.08
N LEU A 347 -1.04 7.85 -6.00
CA LEU A 347 -0.88 7.06 -4.77
C LEU A 347 0.59 6.84 -4.39
N LEU A 348 1.48 6.70 -5.38
CA LEU A 348 2.92 6.52 -5.15
C LEU A 348 3.63 7.83 -4.76
N ALA A 349 3.15 8.98 -5.24
CA ALA A 349 3.74 10.28 -4.99
C ALA A 349 3.29 10.94 -3.66
N HIS A 350 2.27 10.39 -3.00
CA HIS A 350 1.72 10.96 -1.78
C HIS A 350 2.50 10.55 -0.52
N ASP A 351 2.59 11.45 0.46
CA ASP A 351 3.38 11.24 1.69
C ASP A 351 2.70 10.35 2.75
N TRP A 352 1.40 10.10 2.60
CA TRP A 352 0.60 9.25 3.49
C TRP A 352 0.74 9.59 4.99
N PRO A 353 0.30 10.79 5.43
CA PRO A 353 0.36 11.20 6.84
C PRO A 353 -0.41 10.26 7.79
N GLY A 354 -1.46 9.59 7.31
CA GLY A 354 -2.17 8.54 8.08
C GLY A 354 -1.68 7.11 7.79
N ASN A 355 -0.50 6.99 7.19
CA ASN A 355 0.24 5.77 6.93
C ASN A 355 -0.60 4.69 6.21
N VAL A 356 -0.41 3.42 6.58
CA VAL A 356 -1.08 2.27 5.95
C VAL A 356 -2.58 2.29 6.18
N ARG A 357 -3.04 2.82 7.33
CA ARG A 357 -4.47 2.95 7.64
C ARG A 357 -5.16 3.90 6.64
N GLN A 358 -4.56 5.07 6.37
CA GLN A 358 -5.05 5.99 5.35
C GLN A 358 -5.00 5.35 3.96
N LEU A 359 -3.86 4.78 3.57
CA LEU A 359 -3.70 4.10 2.28
C LEU A 359 -4.79 3.04 2.05
N ARG A 360 -5.00 2.15 3.02
CA ARG A 360 -6.05 1.13 2.97
C ARG A 360 -7.42 1.76 2.76
N ASN A 361 -7.77 2.77 3.56
CA ASN A 361 -9.09 3.40 3.47
C ASN A 361 -9.31 4.08 2.12
N VAL A 362 -8.30 4.77 1.60
CA VAL A 362 -8.34 5.40 0.27
C VAL A 362 -8.55 4.36 -0.81
N VAL A 363 -7.74 3.30 -0.85
CA VAL A 363 -7.84 2.26 -1.88
C VAL A 363 -9.18 1.52 -1.78
N MET A 364 -9.63 1.17 -0.57
CA MET A 364 -10.93 0.54 -0.33
C MET A 364 -12.07 1.43 -0.84
N ARG A 365 -12.02 2.73 -0.54
CA ARG A 365 -13.05 3.70 -0.97
C ARG A 365 -13.05 3.87 -2.48
N ALA A 366 -11.88 4.03 -3.11
CA ALA A 366 -11.76 4.16 -4.56
C ALA A 366 -12.31 2.91 -5.27
N VAL A 367 -11.96 1.72 -4.79
CA VAL A 367 -12.48 0.46 -5.32
C VAL A 367 -13.95 0.25 -5.01
N ALA A 368 -14.54 0.86 -3.97
CA ALA A 368 -15.98 0.77 -3.72
C ALA A 368 -16.78 1.74 -4.60
N LEU A 369 -16.30 2.98 -4.77
CA LEU A 369 -17.08 4.07 -5.36
C LEU A 369 -16.85 4.29 -6.87
N ALA A 370 -15.73 3.81 -7.43
CA ALA A 370 -15.44 4.05 -8.84
C ALA A 370 -16.58 3.55 -9.76
N PRO A 371 -17.05 4.34 -10.73
CA PRO A 371 -18.15 3.93 -11.61
C PRO A 371 -17.71 2.95 -12.70
N ARG A 372 -16.39 2.81 -12.91
CA ARG A 372 -15.78 2.09 -14.03
C ARG A 372 -14.83 0.99 -13.55
N PHE A 373 -14.43 0.11 -14.48
CA PHE A 373 -13.44 -0.93 -14.24
C PHE A 373 -12.07 -0.36 -13.89
N GLU A 374 -11.67 0.73 -14.55
CA GLU A 374 -10.44 1.45 -14.28
C GLU A 374 -10.73 2.63 -13.34
N ILE A 375 -10.01 2.68 -12.22
CA ILE A 375 -10.05 3.75 -11.23
C ILE A 375 -9.11 4.84 -11.72
N GLY A 376 -9.68 5.97 -12.13
CA GLY A 376 -8.95 7.15 -12.58
C GLY A 376 -8.60 8.08 -11.42
N LEU A 377 -7.90 9.16 -11.75
CA LEU A 377 -7.51 10.18 -10.78
C LEU A 377 -8.72 10.87 -10.11
N ASP A 378 -9.81 11.05 -10.86
CA ASP A 378 -11.05 11.65 -10.37
C ASP A 378 -11.81 10.77 -9.36
N ASP A 379 -11.48 9.48 -9.29
CA ASP A 379 -12.05 8.53 -8.33
C ASP A 379 -11.30 8.55 -6.98
N LEU A 380 -10.12 9.17 -6.93
CA LEU A 380 -9.35 9.36 -5.69
C LEU A 380 -9.86 10.57 -4.90
N PRO A 381 -9.68 10.59 -3.57
CA PRO A 381 -9.90 11.77 -2.74
C PRO A 381 -9.21 13.04 -3.27
N PRO A 382 -9.79 14.24 -3.10
CA PRO A 382 -9.24 15.49 -3.66
C PRO A 382 -7.81 15.83 -3.24
N ASP A 383 -7.42 15.45 -2.01
CA ASP A 383 -6.07 15.60 -1.44
C ASP A 383 -5.00 14.78 -2.17
N LEU A 384 -5.40 13.68 -2.83
CA LEU A 384 -4.52 12.84 -3.63
C LEU A 384 -4.45 13.26 -5.09
N ARG A 385 -5.32 14.16 -5.52
CA ARG A 385 -5.25 14.68 -6.89
C ARG A 385 -4.09 15.66 -6.89
N PRO A 386 -3.02 15.45 -7.70
CA PRO A 386 -2.01 16.47 -7.87
C PRO A 386 -2.75 17.75 -8.16
N ALA A 387 -2.40 18.84 -7.46
CA ALA A 387 -3.01 20.13 -7.64
C ALA A 387 -3.10 20.33 -9.16
N ARG A 388 -4.32 20.25 -9.70
CA ARG A 388 -4.59 20.52 -11.11
C ARG A 388 -3.77 21.75 -11.39
N ALA A 389 -2.79 21.70 -12.32
CA ALA A 389 -2.03 22.89 -12.69
C ALA A 389 -3.04 24.04 -12.72
N PRO A 390 -2.92 25.01 -11.81
CA PRO A 390 -4.08 25.79 -11.39
C PRO A 390 -4.71 26.38 -12.63
N ARG A 391 -6.03 26.54 -12.66
CA ARG A 391 -6.74 27.13 -13.82
C ARG A 391 -6.06 28.42 -14.34
N GLN A 392 -5.28 29.09 -13.49
CA GLN A 392 -4.36 30.19 -13.76
C GLN A 392 -3.19 29.84 -14.73
N ALA A 393 -2.54 28.69 -14.62
CA ALA A 393 -1.52 28.22 -15.56
C ALA A 393 -2.11 27.95 -16.96
N ALA A 394 -3.36 27.48 -17.05
CA ALA A 394 -4.07 27.33 -18.32
C ALA A 394 -4.48 28.68 -18.94
N GLY A 395 -4.73 29.71 -18.12
CA GLY A 395 -4.90 31.09 -18.57
C GLY A 395 -3.59 31.67 -19.11
N LEU A 396 -2.49 31.49 -18.37
CA LEU A 396 -1.16 31.94 -18.77
C LEU A 396 -0.65 31.22 -20.02
N GLN A 397 -0.92 29.91 -20.14
CA GLN A 397 -0.61 29.13 -21.33
C GLN A 397 -1.35 29.67 -22.56
N ARG A 398 -2.64 29.99 -22.45
CA ARG A 398 -3.40 30.61 -23.54
C ARG A 398 -2.82 31.97 -23.94
N ARG A 399 -2.47 32.81 -22.96
CA ARG A 399 -1.82 34.11 -23.20
C ARG A 399 -0.46 33.96 -23.90
N LEU A 400 0.37 33.02 -23.44
CA LEU A 400 1.67 32.71 -24.07
C LEU A 400 1.52 32.14 -25.49
N SER A 401 0.50 31.33 -25.75
CA SER A 401 0.20 30.83 -27.09
C SER A 401 -0.31 31.93 -28.04
N GLN A 402 -0.95 32.97 -27.53
CA GLN A 402 -1.43 34.13 -28.31
C GLN A 402 -0.32 35.13 -28.66
N LEU A 403 0.75 35.21 -27.86
CA LEU A 403 1.89 36.10 -28.09
C LEU A 403 2.76 35.69 -29.30
N GLY A 404 2.57 34.49 -29.85
CA GLY A 404 3.28 33.99 -31.03
C GLY A 404 4.77 33.72 -30.80
N GLY A 405 5.49 33.35 -31.86
CA GLY A 405 6.95 33.18 -31.83
C GLY A 405 7.47 32.04 -30.94
N SER A 406 8.64 32.26 -30.33
CA SER A 406 9.37 31.28 -29.50
C SER A 406 8.65 30.97 -28.19
N LEU A 407 7.89 31.94 -27.65
CA LEU A 407 7.06 31.77 -26.47
C LEU A 407 5.89 30.80 -26.70
N ALA A 408 5.22 30.89 -27.85
CA ALA A 408 4.08 30.03 -28.17
C ALA A 408 4.49 28.54 -28.28
N ALA A 409 5.64 28.26 -28.89
CA ALA A 409 6.18 26.91 -29.02
C ALA A 409 6.54 26.27 -27.66
N LYS A 410 6.78 27.10 -26.63
CA LYS A 410 7.22 26.68 -25.30
C LYS A 410 6.18 27.00 -24.21
N ALA A 411 4.97 27.39 -24.62
CA ALA A 411 3.91 27.87 -23.74
C ALA A 411 3.53 26.92 -22.58
N PRO A 412 3.44 25.58 -22.75
CA PRO A 412 3.05 24.70 -21.66
C PRO A 412 4.08 24.69 -20.51
N VAL A 413 5.35 24.63 -20.87
CA VAL A 413 6.47 24.57 -19.91
C VAL A 413 6.71 25.94 -19.29
N LEU A 414 6.66 27.01 -20.09
CA LEU A 414 6.79 28.39 -19.60
C LEU A 414 5.64 28.78 -18.66
N ALA A 415 4.40 28.39 -18.96
CA ALA A 415 3.26 28.68 -18.09
C ALA A 415 3.40 27.98 -16.73
N THR A 416 3.89 26.74 -16.73
CA THR A 416 4.14 25.99 -15.50
C THR A 416 5.27 26.61 -14.68
N LEU A 417 6.37 26.98 -15.33
CA LEU A 417 7.54 27.57 -14.68
C LEU A 417 7.25 28.95 -14.09
N LEU A 418 6.57 29.83 -14.84
CA LEU A 418 6.20 31.17 -14.39
C LEU A 418 5.16 31.11 -13.27
N HIS A 419 4.22 30.17 -13.33
CA HIS A 419 3.28 30.00 -12.23
C HIS A 419 3.99 29.52 -10.95
N ALA A 420 4.90 28.55 -11.06
CA ALA A 420 5.65 28.02 -9.92
C ALA A 420 6.58 29.05 -9.26
N ARG A 421 7.00 30.10 -9.99
CA ARG A 421 7.90 31.16 -9.52
C ARG A 421 7.20 32.51 -9.33
N ARG A 422 5.86 32.56 -9.27
CA ARG A 422 5.10 33.81 -9.09
C ARG A 422 5.53 34.51 -7.80
N GLY A 423 5.87 35.79 -7.90
CA GLY A 423 6.39 36.59 -6.78
C GLY A 423 7.85 36.33 -6.43
N ASP A 424 8.53 35.49 -7.20
CA ASP A 424 9.92 35.08 -6.98
C ASP A 424 10.79 35.37 -8.21
N PHE A 425 12.11 35.21 -8.08
CA PHE A 425 13.03 35.49 -9.18
C PHE A 425 13.25 34.29 -10.11
N LEU A 426 13.31 34.60 -11.40
CA LEU A 426 13.65 33.70 -12.49
C LEU A 426 15.05 34.02 -13.02
N PHE A 427 15.87 32.98 -13.19
CA PHE A 427 17.24 33.07 -13.68
C PHE A 427 17.38 32.39 -15.04
N ASN A 428 18.45 32.74 -15.77
CA ASN A 428 18.74 32.10 -17.05
C ASN A 428 18.89 30.57 -16.93
N LYS A 429 19.47 30.12 -15.82
CA LYS A 429 19.67 28.71 -15.51
C LYS A 429 18.33 27.95 -15.43
N ASP A 430 17.31 28.56 -14.81
CA ASP A 430 15.99 27.93 -14.64
C ASP A 430 15.34 27.61 -16.00
N LEU A 431 15.42 28.53 -16.99
CA LEU A 431 14.88 28.27 -18.33
C LEU A 431 15.71 27.25 -19.11
N ARG A 432 17.03 27.27 -18.96
CA ARG A 432 17.91 26.30 -19.63
C ARG A 432 17.61 24.87 -19.18
N GLU A 433 17.45 24.68 -17.87
CA GLU A 433 17.14 23.38 -17.28
C GLU A 433 15.70 22.96 -17.60
N ALA A 434 14.73 23.87 -17.54
CA ALA A 434 13.34 23.55 -17.78
C ALA A 434 13.00 23.26 -19.25
N LEU A 435 13.68 23.92 -20.20
CA LEU A 435 13.35 23.85 -21.64
C LEU A 435 14.40 23.14 -22.49
N ASP A 436 15.50 22.67 -21.89
CA ASP A 436 16.66 22.09 -22.56
C ASP A 436 17.14 22.94 -23.75
N VAL A 437 17.43 24.22 -23.47
CA VAL A 437 17.85 25.20 -24.49
C VAL A 437 19.21 25.82 -24.18
N SER A 438 19.86 26.33 -25.22
CA SER A 438 21.12 27.07 -25.09
C SER A 438 20.95 28.35 -24.27
N ASP A 439 22.08 28.84 -23.74
CA ASP A 439 22.14 30.06 -22.93
C ASP A 439 21.65 31.31 -23.68
N SER A 440 21.91 31.37 -25.00
CA SER A 440 21.45 32.44 -25.88
C SER A 440 19.93 32.41 -26.07
N THR A 441 19.35 31.21 -26.25
CA THR A 441 17.90 31.02 -26.41
C THR A 441 17.16 31.35 -25.11
N ALA A 442 17.67 30.92 -23.95
CA ALA A 442 17.06 31.24 -22.66
C ALA A 442 17.11 32.76 -22.35
N LYS A 443 18.20 33.45 -22.72
CA LYS A 443 18.29 34.92 -22.65
C LYS A 443 17.30 35.62 -23.59
N GLY A 444 17.06 35.05 -24.78
CA GLY A 444 16.05 35.53 -25.72
C GLY A 444 14.64 35.43 -25.14
N LEU A 445 14.28 34.25 -24.64
CA LEU A 445 12.99 33.99 -24.00
C LEU A 445 12.74 34.90 -22.80
N LEU A 446 13.74 35.14 -21.95
CA LEU A 446 13.60 36.09 -20.82
C LEU A 446 13.35 37.54 -21.26
N ARG A 447 13.88 37.96 -22.43
CA ARG A 447 13.58 39.28 -23.00
C ARG A 447 12.17 39.32 -23.54
N GLU A 448 11.76 38.31 -24.31
CA GLU A 448 10.40 38.20 -24.86
C GLU A 448 9.35 38.17 -23.72
N LEU A 449 9.61 37.45 -22.62
CA LEU A 449 8.74 37.44 -21.44
C LEU A 449 8.68 38.81 -20.73
N ALA A 450 9.78 39.56 -20.72
CA ALA A 450 9.82 40.89 -20.13
C ALA A 450 9.08 41.93 -21.00
N GLU A 451 9.21 41.83 -22.32
CA GLU A 451 8.46 42.63 -23.30
C GLU A 451 6.96 42.34 -23.23
N ALA A 452 6.58 41.08 -22.97
CA ALA A 452 5.20 40.66 -22.74
C ALA A 452 4.64 41.07 -21.36
N GLY A 453 5.44 41.72 -20.51
CA GLY A 453 5.03 42.16 -19.17
C GLY A 453 4.78 41.01 -18.18
N LEU A 454 5.31 39.81 -18.45
CA LEU A 454 5.15 38.64 -17.58
C LEU A 454 6.24 38.54 -16.52
N VAL A 455 7.36 39.24 -16.73
CA VAL A 455 8.47 39.34 -15.79
C VAL A 455 9.09 40.74 -15.82
N GLN A 456 9.65 41.20 -14.70
CA GLN A 456 10.34 42.48 -14.60
C GLN A 456 11.84 42.27 -14.40
N ALA A 457 12.65 42.85 -15.29
CA ALA A 457 14.11 42.73 -15.20
C ALA A 457 14.66 43.62 -14.07
N SER A 458 15.45 43.03 -13.17
CA SER A 458 16.16 43.74 -12.10
C SER A 458 17.66 43.35 -12.10
N GLY A 459 18.53 44.36 -12.03
CA GLY A 459 20.00 44.23 -11.97
C GLY A 459 20.78 44.59 -13.25
N GLN A 460 22.10 44.85 -13.11
CA GLN A 460 23.01 45.20 -14.22
C GLN A 460 23.72 43.96 -14.83
N ARG A 461 24.29 44.15 -16.05
CA ARG A 461 24.78 43.08 -16.95
C ARG A 461 25.72 42.09 -16.24
N GLY A 462 25.32 40.81 -16.22
CA GLY A 462 26.09 39.69 -15.65
C GLY A 462 25.33 38.87 -14.61
N GLY A 463 24.30 39.45 -13.99
CA GLY A 463 23.46 38.79 -12.97
C GLY A 463 21.98 39.21 -13.01
N ARG A 464 21.44 39.47 -14.22
CA ARG A 464 20.04 39.87 -14.39
C ARG A 464 19.10 38.83 -13.79
N ARG A 465 18.24 39.27 -12.88
CA ARG A 465 17.15 38.48 -12.31
C ARG A 465 15.85 39.01 -12.86
N TYR A 466 14.88 38.14 -13.08
CA TYR A 466 13.58 38.53 -13.61
C TYR A 466 12.53 38.21 -12.55
N LEU A 467 11.96 39.23 -11.93
CA LEU A 467 10.88 39.04 -10.97
C LEU A 467 9.64 38.61 -11.74
N VAL A 468 9.05 37.47 -11.38
CA VAL A 468 7.81 37.02 -12.02
C VAL A 468 6.63 37.75 -11.38
N ASP A 469 6.25 38.86 -11.99
CA ASP A 469 5.15 39.71 -11.53
C ASP A 469 4.28 40.09 -12.73
N PHE A 470 3.08 39.53 -12.78
CA PHE A 470 2.07 39.81 -13.80
C PHE A 470 0.74 40.09 -13.12
N SER A 471 0.12 41.22 -13.46
CA SER A 471 -1.24 41.54 -13.06
C SER A 471 -2.23 40.69 -13.85
N GLU A 472 -3.13 40.03 -13.14
CA GLU A 472 -4.33 39.46 -13.74
C GLU A 472 -5.18 40.65 -14.18
N ASP A 473 -5.37 40.83 -15.49
CA ASP A 473 -6.45 41.68 -15.96
C ASP A 473 -7.73 41.15 -15.31
N LYS A 474 -8.41 42.02 -14.55
CA LYS A 474 -9.77 41.78 -14.08
C LYS A 474 -10.65 41.67 -15.32
N GLU A 475 -10.89 40.45 -15.80
CA GLU A 475 -11.96 40.20 -16.76
C GLU A 475 -13.29 40.16 -16.01
N GLU A 476 -14.14 41.14 -16.34
CA GLU A 476 -15.61 41.18 -16.14
C GLU A 476 -16.32 39.96 -16.72
#